data_AF-A0A7K4CY72-F1
#
_entry.id   AF-A0A7K4CY72-F1
#
_cell.length_a   1.000
_cell.length_b   1.000
_cell.length_c   1.000
_cell.angle_alpha   90.00
_cell.angle_beta   90.00
_cell.angle_gamma   90.00
#
_symmetry.space_group_name_H-M   'P 1'
#
loop_
_entity.id
_entity.type
_entity.pdbx_description
1 polymer ?
#
loop_
_entity_poly.entity_id
_entity_poly.type
_entity_poly.pdbx_seq_one_letter_code
_entity_poly.pdbx_strand_id
1 'polypeptide(L)'
;MKRTLVKRDIGLAILLVLGASCIMITVDIRGGTKLGFPSDSVHVSAPAIVLTGNAAVDAYFASNGTDGLSWATAHKIQNQVINPLGAAPRNALRFTNTNRYIIIQNCTITCMAVSTGFAAVELTNASHVYMSMCKISCDEDAIKLVNSHYNTFFKNRITITAPDRAFNITTSMNNNIYMNAIYTTNTSTNAAANCVSTGNSWDNGTHGNFWSNYVARYTTATNNGLCWNMSYVIAGAASAQDTRPLVRSPFVANRAPRLTAASGTPGTGNQNTLFTFLVTFTDADNDAPTSISVIVDGATQPMTKVTTSDVTYNNGCQYRYAGYLQPGNHTYKFTCSDGLLVNTTTSYGPIVVSKTNANAPRLTSVTFTPATGDET
;
A
#
# COMPACT_ATOMS: atom_id res chain seq x y z
N MET A 1 -34.92 -10.03 41.73
CA MET A 1 -35.47 -9.38 40.51
C MET A 1 -34.42 -8.40 39.98
N LYS A 2 -33.59 -8.79 39.01
CA LYS A 2 -32.63 -7.89 38.37
C LYS A 2 -33.39 -6.99 37.39
N ARG A 3 -33.38 -5.67 37.61
CA ARG A 3 -33.87 -4.69 36.63
C ARG A 3 -32.76 -4.43 35.61
N THR A 4 -33.04 -4.77 34.36
CA THR A 4 -32.20 -4.48 33.19
C THR A 4 -32.28 -2.98 32.88
N LEU A 5 -31.15 -2.27 32.90
CA LEU A 5 -31.06 -0.91 32.34
C LEU A 5 -31.02 -1.03 30.81
N VAL A 6 -32.06 -0.53 30.15
CA VAL A 6 -32.05 -0.31 28.70
C VAL A 6 -31.25 0.98 28.45
N LYS A 7 -30.07 0.88 27.83
CA LYS A 7 -29.40 2.04 27.25
C LYS A 7 -30.21 2.51 26.06
N ARG A 8 -30.84 3.68 26.17
CA ARG A 8 -31.32 4.44 25.02
C ARG A 8 -30.22 5.41 24.62
N ASP A 9 -29.86 5.40 23.34
CA ASP A 9 -29.01 6.43 22.75
C ASP A 9 -29.77 7.76 22.80
N ILE A 10 -29.25 8.71 23.57
CA ILE A 10 -29.79 10.07 23.64
C ILE A 10 -28.90 10.92 22.73
N GLY A 11 -29.33 11.13 21.49
CA GLY A 11 -28.74 12.15 20.62
C GLY A 11 -29.14 13.54 21.12
N LEU A 12 -28.18 14.36 21.53
CA LEU A 12 -28.39 15.77 21.86
C LEU A 12 -28.17 16.61 20.60
N ALA A 13 -29.23 17.23 20.07
CA ALA A 13 -29.12 18.22 18.99
C ALA A 13 -29.10 19.62 19.60
N ILE A 14 -27.99 20.35 19.45
CA ILE A 14 -27.89 21.76 19.83
C ILE A 14 -28.12 22.60 18.57
N LEU A 15 -29.24 23.32 18.52
CA LEU A 15 -29.56 24.27 17.45
C LEU A 15 -28.95 25.64 17.81
N LEU A 16 -27.87 26.03 17.14
CA LEU A 16 -27.30 27.38 17.21
C LEU A 16 -27.71 28.15 15.96
N VAL A 17 -28.60 29.13 16.12
CA VAL A 17 -29.02 30.02 15.03
C VAL A 17 -28.06 31.20 14.94
N LEU A 18 -27.21 31.21 13.91
CA LEU A 18 -26.42 32.37 13.51
C LEU A 18 -26.79 32.71 12.06
N GLY A 19 -27.57 33.78 11.86
CA GLY A 19 -27.78 34.49 10.59
C GLY A 19 -28.09 33.69 9.31
N ALA A 20 -29.31 33.85 8.77
CA ALA A 20 -29.80 33.50 7.42
C ALA A 20 -29.53 32.10 6.82
N SER A 21 -28.73 31.22 7.44
CA SER A 21 -28.47 29.86 6.98
C SER A 21 -28.52 28.89 8.16
N CYS A 22 -29.50 27.98 8.17
CA CYS A 22 -29.57 26.93 9.19
C CYS A 22 -28.50 25.87 8.92
N ILE A 23 -27.48 25.78 9.77
CA ILE A 23 -26.50 24.70 9.78
C ILE A 23 -26.95 23.63 10.78
N MET A 24 -27.22 22.42 10.29
CA MET A 24 -27.44 21.24 11.13
C MET A 24 -26.09 20.62 11.49
N ILE A 25 -25.64 20.82 12.73
CA ILE A 25 -24.47 20.12 13.28
C ILE A 25 -24.98 18.85 13.97
N THR A 26 -24.66 17.68 13.41
CA THR A 26 -24.93 16.39 14.06
C THR A 26 -23.63 15.90 14.68
N VAL A 27 -23.59 15.78 16.01
CA VAL A 27 -22.43 15.23 16.73
C VAL A 27 -22.73 13.76 17.06
N ASP A 28 -22.07 12.83 16.36
CA ASP A 28 -22.16 11.39 16.67
C ASP A 28 -21.03 11.02 17.64
N ILE A 29 -21.33 10.89 18.94
CA ILE A 29 -20.38 10.41 19.94
C ILE A 29 -20.60 8.90 20.11
N ARG A 30 -19.89 8.08 19.33
CA ARG A 30 -19.89 6.63 19.56
C ARG A 30 -18.82 6.26 20.59
N GLY A 31 -19.25 6.01 21.82
CA GLY A 31 -18.38 5.43 22.83
C GLY A 31 -17.99 3.98 22.48
N GLY A 32 -16.70 3.69 22.32
CA GLY A 32 -16.24 2.29 22.31
C GLY A 32 -14.85 1.97 21.76
N THR A 33 -13.88 1.88 22.67
CA THR A 33 -12.72 0.97 22.70
C THR A 33 -11.65 1.00 21.59
N LYS A 34 -10.53 1.65 21.93
CA LYS A 34 -9.14 1.18 21.76
C LYS A 34 -8.77 0.60 20.38
N LEU A 35 -8.86 1.42 19.34
CA LEU A 35 -7.95 1.37 18.19
C LEU A 35 -7.37 2.77 18.04
N GLY A 36 -6.05 2.90 18.09
CA GLY A 36 -5.34 4.18 18.15
C GLY A 36 -5.48 5.00 16.88
N PHE A 37 -6.59 5.70 16.72
CA PHE A 37 -6.78 6.78 15.77
C PHE A 37 -6.81 8.12 16.51
N PRO A 38 -6.29 9.21 15.91
CA PRO A 38 -6.35 10.53 16.52
C PRO A 38 -7.81 10.92 16.80
N SER A 39 -7.99 11.60 17.93
CA SER A 39 -9.25 12.04 18.54
C SER A 39 -10.31 12.55 17.55
N ASP A 40 -11.54 12.10 17.77
CA ASP A 40 -12.77 12.51 17.07
C ASP A 40 -12.81 14.02 16.78
N SER A 41 -12.75 14.36 15.49
CA SER A 41 -13.05 15.71 15.00
C SER A 41 -14.56 15.84 14.81
N VAL A 42 -15.14 16.89 15.40
CA VAL A 42 -16.52 17.33 15.11
C VAL A 42 -16.60 17.66 13.63
N HIS A 43 -17.29 16.84 12.84
CA HIS A 43 -17.50 17.11 11.42
C HIS A 43 -18.90 17.66 11.20
N VAL A 44 -18.98 18.87 10.64
CA VAL A 44 -20.24 19.41 10.11
C VAL A 44 -20.54 18.66 8.82
N SER A 45 -21.68 17.98 8.75
CA SER A 45 -22.12 17.32 7.51
C SER A 45 -22.43 18.40 6.48
N ALA A 46 -21.65 18.44 5.40
CA ALA A 46 -21.95 19.28 4.25
C ALA A 46 -23.08 18.65 3.42
N PRO A 47 -24.01 19.44 2.88
CA PRO A 47 -24.96 18.96 1.88
C PRO A 47 -24.22 18.51 0.61
N ALA A 48 -24.95 17.91 -0.33
CA ALA A 48 -24.39 17.54 -1.62
C ALA A 48 -23.73 18.73 -2.33
N ILE A 49 -22.56 18.50 -2.91
CA ILE A 49 -21.83 19.47 -3.72
C ILE A 49 -22.06 19.11 -5.19
N VAL A 50 -22.96 19.83 -5.86
CA VAL A 50 -23.34 19.57 -7.26
C VAL A 50 -23.12 20.84 -8.07
N LEU A 51 -22.02 20.88 -8.83
CA LEU A 51 -21.58 22.07 -9.56
C LEU A 51 -21.51 21.79 -11.07
N THR A 52 -22.02 22.73 -11.87
CA THR A 52 -22.08 22.62 -13.34
C THR A 52 -21.45 23.86 -13.99
N GLY A 53 -20.44 23.63 -14.82
CA GLY A 53 -19.69 24.71 -15.48
C GLY A 53 -18.62 25.32 -14.58
N ASN A 54 -17.57 25.87 -15.21
CA ASN A 54 -16.49 26.55 -14.51
C ASN A 54 -16.99 27.70 -13.63
N ALA A 55 -17.96 28.50 -14.10
CA ALA A 55 -18.48 29.63 -13.32
C ALA A 55 -19.10 29.21 -11.98
N ALA A 56 -19.83 28.08 -11.94
CA ALA A 56 -20.40 27.57 -10.70
C ALA A 56 -19.33 27.00 -9.77
N VAL A 57 -18.30 26.36 -10.34
CA VAL A 57 -17.14 25.88 -9.59
C VAL A 57 -16.39 27.06 -8.97
N ASP A 58 -16.01 28.05 -9.77
CA ASP A 58 -15.27 29.23 -9.30
C ASP A 58 -16.06 30.00 -8.23
N ALA A 59 -17.38 30.17 -8.43
CA ALA A 59 -18.24 30.84 -7.46
C ALA A 59 -18.32 30.10 -6.11
N TYR A 60 -18.36 28.76 -6.13
CA TYR A 60 -18.36 27.95 -4.91
C TYR A 60 -17.05 28.12 -4.11
N PHE A 61 -15.91 28.32 -4.80
CA PHE A 61 -14.59 28.46 -4.20
C PHE A 61 -14.09 29.90 -4.08
N ALA A 62 -14.92 30.90 -4.38
CA ALA A 62 -14.49 32.30 -4.49
C ALA A 62 -13.85 32.85 -3.20
N SER A 63 -14.29 32.39 -2.03
CA SER A 63 -13.73 32.78 -0.72
C SER A 63 -12.37 32.15 -0.40
N ASN A 64 -11.92 31.15 -1.19
CA ASN A 64 -10.74 30.35 -0.87
C ASN A 64 -9.46 30.87 -1.51
N GLY A 65 -9.51 31.97 -2.28
CA GLY A 65 -8.32 32.59 -2.89
C GLY A 65 -7.63 31.72 -3.94
N THR A 66 -8.37 30.83 -4.61
CA THR A 66 -7.86 29.92 -5.65
C THR A 66 -8.61 30.19 -6.96
N ASP A 67 -7.95 30.02 -8.12
CA ASP A 67 -8.55 30.25 -9.43
C ASP A 67 -8.83 28.95 -10.22
N GLY A 68 -8.36 27.79 -9.71
CA GLY A 68 -8.59 26.50 -10.32
C GLY A 68 -7.95 26.33 -11.71
N LEU A 69 -7.01 27.19 -12.11
CA LEU A 69 -6.39 27.18 -13.44
C LEU A 69 -5.18 26.24 -13.57
N SER A 70 -4.63 25.78 -12.44
CA SER A 70 -3.48 24.87 -12.39
C SER A 70 -3.49 24.03 -11.11
N TRP A 71 -2.63 23.01 -11.01
CA TRP A 71 -2.44 22.29 -9.74
C TRP A 71 -1.97 23.18 -8.58
N ALA A 72 -1.19 24.24 -8.87
CA ALA A 72 -0.70 25.17 -7.86
C ALA A 72 -1.84 26.05 -7.28
N THR A 73 -2.85 26.32 -8.11
CA THR A 73 -3.99 27.18 -7.78
C THR A 73 -5.31 26.40 -7.72
N ALA A 74 -5.22 25.08 -7.59
CA ALA A 74 -6.38 24.19 -7.61
C ALA A 74 -7.39 24.54 -6.51
N HIS A 75 -8.66 24.43 -6.83
CA HIS A 75 -9.72 24.48 -5.83
C HIS A 75 -9.64 23.26 -4.91
N LYS A 76 -10.00 23.43 -3.64
CA LYS A 76 -9.79 22.39 -2.61
C LYS A 76 -11.06 22.09 -1.84
N ILE A 77 -11.43 20.82 -1.79
CA ILE A 77 -12.40 20.26 -0.85
C ILE A 77 -11.63 19.32 0.08
N GLN A 78 -11.47 19.71 1.34
CA GLN A 78 -10.66 18.95 2.29
C GLN A 78 -11.33 18.79 3.65
N ASN A 79 -11.13 17.63 4.28
CA ASN A 79 -11.58 17.35 5.66
C ASN A 79 -13.10 17.44 5.88
N GLN A 80 -13.89 17.16 4.85
CA GLN A 80 -15.35 17.28 4.92
C GLN A 80 -16.04 15.91 5.01
N VAL A 81 -17.18 15.88 5.70
CA VAL A 81 -18.16 14.80 5.58
C VAL A 81 -19.25 15.29 4.63
N ILE A 82 -19.34 14.68 3.45
CA ILE A 82 -20.28 15.06 2.39
C ILE A 82 -21.33 13.96 2.31
N ASN A 83 -22.54 14.30 2.73
CA ASN A 83 -23.66 13.38 2.75
C ASN A 83 -24.94 14.13 2.30
N PRO A 84 -25.60 13.71 1.21
CA PRO A 84 -26.89 14.25 0.82
C PRO A 84 -27.93 13.87 1.89
N LEU A 85 -28.23 14.77 2.82
CA LEU A 85 -29.29 14.59 3.81
C LEU A 85 -30.67 14.75 3.14
N GLY A 86 -31.59 13.82 3.40
CA GLY A 86 -32.99 13.88 2.92
C GLY A 86 -33.38 12.75 1.95
N ALA A 87 -34.66 12.36 1.96
CA ALA A 87 -35.21 11.14 1.36
C ALA A 87 -35.23 11.05 -0.18
N ALA A 88 -34.29 11.68 -0.90
CA ALA A 88 -34.18 11.57 -2.35
C ALA A 88 -32.74 11.25 -2.75
N PRO A 89 -32.54 10.26 -3.65
CA PRO A 89 -31.20 9.85 -4.07
C PRO A 89 -30.51 11.00 -4.78
N ARG A 90 -29.28 11.29 -4.38
CA ARG A 90 -28.43 12.33 -4.96
C ARG A 90 -26.98 11.90 -4.90
N ASN A 91 -26.20 12.31 -5.89
CA ASN A 91 -24.75 12.26 -5.76
C ASN A 91 -24.33 13.14 -4.60
N ALA A 92 -23.43 12.63 -3.76
CA ALA A 92 -22.86 13.43 -2.70
C ALA A 92 -21.96 14.52 -3.28
N LEU A 93 -21.21 14.18 -4.33
CA LEU A 93 -20.35 15.09 -5.05
C LEU A 93 -20.51 14.88 -6.56
N ARG A 94 -20.86 15.93 -7.30
CA ARG A 94 -20.96 15.91 -8.76
C ARG A 94 -20.34 17.16 -9.38
N PHE A 95 -19.45 16.96 -10.34
CA PHE A 95 -18.91 18.02 -11.20
C PHE A 95 -19.27 17.75 -12.65
N THR A 96 -19.90 18.73 -13.30
CA THR A 96 -20.32 18.63 -14.71
C THR A 96 -19.71 19.77 -15.53
N ASN A 97 -19.20 19.47 -16.73
CA ASN A 97 -18.68 20.47 -17.68
C ASN A 97 -17.62 21.40 -17.07
N THR A 98 -16.60 20.84 -16.44
CA THR A 98 -15.52 21.64 -15.83
C THR A 98 -14.14 21.11 -16.18
N ASN A 99 -13.21 22.00 -16.46
CA ASN A 99 -11.80 21.68 -16.63
C ASN A 99 -10.94 22.32 -15.53
N ARG A 100 -11.56 22.79 -14.45
CA ARG A 100 -10.85 23.34 -13.29
C ARG A 100 -10.07 22.25 -12.59
N TYR A 101 -8.88 22.63 -12.14
CA TYR A 101 -8.06 21.81 -11.27
C TYR A 101 -8.70 21.78 -9.88
N ILE A 102 -9.12 20.59 -9.46
CA ILE A 102 -9.84 20.38 -8.20
C ILE A 102 -9.15 19.29 -7.41
N ILE A 103 -8.79 19.58 -6.16
CA ILE A 103 -8.24 18.63 -5.20
C ILE A 103 -9.33 18.28 -4.19
N ILE A 104 -9.62 16.99 -4.05
CA ILE A 104 -10.55 16.45 -3.06
C ILE A 104 -9.75 15.54 -2.14
N GLN A 105 -9.59 15.91 -0.87
CA GLN A 105 -8.67 15.20 0.02
C GLN A 105 -9.20 14.99 1.42
N ASN A 106 -9.00 13.78 1.97
CA ASN A 106 -9.38 13.46 3.34
C ASN A 106 -10.87 13.73 3.64
N CYS A 107 -11.74 13.45 2.67
CA CYS A 107 -13.18 13.59 2.83
C CYS A 107 -13.83 12.23 3.08
N THR A 108 -14.92 12.22 3.85
CA THR A 108 -15.85 11.09 3.90
C THR A 108 -17.04 11.42 3.02
N ILE A 109 -17.27 10.63 1.98
CA ILE A 109 -18.29 10.86 0.96
C ILE A 109 -19.23 9.67 0.95
N THR A 110 -20.47 9.90 1.31
CA THR A 110 -21.49 8.85 1.38
C THR A 110 -22.68 9.23 0.53
N CYS A 111 -23.21 8.28 -0.23
CA CYS A 111 -24.47 8.42 -0.94
C CYS A 111 -25.40 7.27 -0.56
N MET A 112 -26.68 7.56 -0.39
CA MET A 112 -27.75 6.58 -0.29
C MET A 112 -28.53 6.62 -1.60
N ALA A 113 -28.22 5.70 -2.51
CA ALA A 113 -28.98 5.54 -3.75
C ALA A 113 -30.19 4.64 -3.45
N VAL A 114 -31.39 5.08 -3.83
CA VAL A 114 -32.63 4.28 -3.75
C VAL A 114 -33.15 3.89 -5.14
N SER A 115 -32.38 4.20 -6.18
CA SER A 115 -32.69 3.95 -7.59
C SER A 115 -31.39 3.99 -8.41
N THR A 116 -31.42 3.48 -9.64
CA THR A 116 -30.25 3.44 -10.52
C THR A 116 -29.87 4.81 -11.10
N GLY A 117 -28.58 5.01 -11.40
CA GLY A 117 -28.00 6.14 -12.12
C GLY A 117 -27.12 7.07 -11.27
N PHE A 118 -27.02 6.83 -9.97
CA PHE A 118 -26.34 7.67 -8.98
C PHE A 118 -24.97 7.12 -8.60
N ALA A 119 -24.12 8.03 -8.12
CA ALA A 119 -22.84 7.69 -7.55
C ALA A 119 -22.50 8.59 -6.38
N ALA A 120 -21.71 8.11 -5.41
CA ALA A 120 -21.19 8.98 -4.37
C ALA A 120 -20.39 10.15 -4.97
N VAL A 121 -19.56 9.86 -5.98
CA VAL A 121 -18.79 10.84 -6.75
C VAL A 121 -19.10 10.65 -8.24
N GLU A 122 -19.57 11.69 -8.92
CA GLU A 122 -19.81 11.68 -10.36
C GLU A 122 -19.08 12.82 -11.09
N LEU A 123 -18.30 12.46 -12.09
CA LEU A 123 -17.64 13.39 -13.00
C LEU A 123 -18.21 13.21 -14.40
N THR A 124 -18.79 14.28 -14.95
CA THR A 124 -19.39 14.27 -16.29
C THR A 124 -18.80 15.39 -17.13
N ASN A 125 -18.13 15.05 -18.23
CA ASN A 125 -17.39 16.03 -19.04
C ASN A 125 -16.46 16.90 -18.18
N ALA A 126 -15.76 16.24 -17.25
CA ALA A 126 -14.88 16.89 -16.30
C ALA A 126 -13.44 16.36 -16.37
N SER A 127 -12.47 17.25 -16.16
CA SER A 127 -11.05 16.92 -16.15
C SER A 127 -10.29 17.60 -15.02
N HIS A 128 -9.07 17.11 -14.74
CA HIS A 128 -8.16 17.65 -13.72
C HIS A 128 -8.69 17.58 -12.28
N VAL A 129 -9.44 16.53 -11.96
CA VAL A 129 -9.81 16.21 -10.58
C VAL A 129 -8.79 15.26 -9.97
N TYR A 130 -8.19 15.64 -8.83
CA TYR A 130 -7.30 14.82 -8.03
C TYR A 130 -7.98 14.48 -6.71
N MET A 131 -8.35 13.21 -6.53
CA MET A 131 -9.01 12.72 -5.33
C MET A 131 -8.09 11.77 -4.57
N SER A 132 -7.80 12.10 -3.32
CA SER A 132 -6.97 11.23 -2.47
C SER A 132 -7.37 11.17 -1.01
N MET A 133 -7.00 10.08 -0.33
CA MET A 133 -7.24 9.88 1.10
C MET A 133 -8.73 9.97 1.50
N CYS A 134 -9.65 9.81 0.55
CA CYS A 134 -11.09 9.88 0.83
C CYS A 134 -11.65 8.51 1.22
N LYS A 135 -12.65 8.51 2.09
CA LYS A 135 -13.49 7.34 2.37
C LYS A 135 -14.79 7.49 1.60
N ILE A 136 -15.09 6.53 0.73
CA ILE A 136 -16.21 6.61 -0.20
C ILE A 136 -17.07 5.37 -0.04
N SER A 137 -18.37 5.56 0.15
CA SER A 137 -19.34 4.47 0.13
C SER A 137 -20.63 4.91 -0.54
N CYS A 138 -21.20 4.00 -1.32
CA CYS A 138 -22.45 4.20 -2.03
C CYS A 138 -23.15 2.84 -2.13
N ASP A 139 -24.49 2.88 -2.13
CA ASP A 139 -25.35 1.73 -2.43
C ASP A 139 -25.66 1.64 -3.94
N GLU A 140 -24.73 2.08 -4.79
CA GLU A 140 -24.73 1.92 -6.25
C GLU A 140 -23.30 2.06 -6.85
N ASP A 141 -22.94 3.17 -7.51
CA ASP A 141 -21.57 3.41 -7.96
C ASP A 141 -20.85 4.27 -6.90
N ALA A 142 -19.66 3.88 -6.47
CA ALA A 142 -18.87 4.76 -5.59
C ALA A 142 -18.32 5.95 -6.37
N ILE A 143 -17.70 5.68 -7.52
CA ILE A 143 -17.14 6.69 -8.41
C ILE A 143 -17.59 6.41 -9.85
N LYS A 144 -18.20 7.41 -10.49
CA LYS A 144 -18.69 7.34 -11.86
C LYS A 144 -18.04 8.41 -12.73
N LEU A 145 -17.51 7.99 -13.88
CA LEU A 145 -16.88 8.86 -14.87
C LEU A 145 -17.60 8.73 -16.21
N VAL A 146 -18.01 9.86 -16.77
CA VAL A 146 -18.71 9.95 -18.07
C VAL A 146 -18.05 11.04 -18.90
N ASN A 147 -17.44 10.68 -20.04
CA ASN A 147 -16.70 11.64 -20.88
C ASN A 147 -15.66 12.45 -20.08
N SER A 148 -15.01 11.83 -19.10
CA SER A 148 -14.16 12.50 -18.12
C SER A 148 -12.72 12.03 -18.26
N HIS A 149 -11.78 12.97 -18.26
CA HIS A 149 -10.40 12.71 -18.67
C HIS A 149 -9.38 13.32 -17.72
N TYR A 150 -8.17 12.78 -17.67
CA TYR A 150 -7.06 13.38 -16.90
C TYR A 150 -7.36 13.54 -15.41
N ASN A 151 -8.18 12.66 -14.84
CA ASN A 151 -8.47 12.63 -13.41
C ASN A 151 -7.59 11.60 -12.70
N THR A 152 -7.30 11.83 -11.43
CA THR A 152 -6.49 10.92 -10.61
C THR A 152 -7.26 10.52 -9.34
N PHE A 153 -7.38 9.22 -9.12
CA PHE A 153 -7.94 8.61 -7.91
C PHE A 153 -6.86 7.79 -7.23
N PHE A 154 -6.36 8.30 -6.12
CA PHE A 154 -5.15 7.79 -5.47
C PHE A 154 -5.34 7.64 -3.97
N LYS A 155 -5.02 6.48 -3.38
CA LYS A 155 -5.12 6.28 -1.91
C LYS A 155 -6.50 6.59 -1.35
N ASN A 156 -7.57 6.20 -2.04
CA ASN A 156 -8.93 6.27 -1.51
C ASN A 156 -9.35 4.91 -0.95
N ARG A 157 -10.19 4.93 0.10
CA ARG A 157 -10.84 3.75 0.65
C ARG A 157 -12.26 3.71 0.13
N ILE A 158 -12.56 2.73 -0.72
CA ILE A 158 -13.87 2.58 -1.36
C ILE A 158 -14.53 1.33 -0.80
N THR A 159 -15.78 1.48 -0.33
CA THR A 159 -16.59 0.36 0.17
C THR A 159 -17.89 0.30 -0.61
N ILE A 160 -18.19 -0.87 -1.17
CA ILE A 160 -19.37 -1.13 -1.99
C ILE A 160 -20.05 -2.45 -1.59
N THR A 161 -21.34 -2.59 -1.87
CA THR A 161 -22.10 -3.82 -1.63
C THR A 161 -22.54 -4.40 -2.96
N ALA A 162 -22.17 -5.64 -3.30
CA ALA A 162 -22.57 -6.23 -4.60
C ALA A 162 -24.09 -6.11 -4.84
N PRO A 163 -24.57 -5.75 -6.05
CA PRO A 163 -23.86 -5.72 -7.34
C PRO A 163 -23.15 -4.40 -7.68
N ASP A 164 -23.02 -3.49 -6.74
CA ASP A 164 -22.42 -2.16 -6.87
C ASP A 164 -20.99 -2.16 -7.39
N ARG A 165 -20.53 -0.99 -7.86
CA ARG A 165 -19.20 -0.82 -8.47
C ARG A 165 -18.41 0.27 -7.76
N ALA A 166 -17.14 0.00 -7.51
CA ALA A 166 -16.21 1.00 -7.02
C ALA A 166 -15.95 2.09 -8.07
N PHE A 167 -15.84 1.65 -9.33
CA PHE A 167 -15.65 2.52 -10.48
C PHE A 167 -16.59 2.10 -11.61
N ASN A 168 -17.31 3.06 -12.17
CA ASN A 168 -18.08 2.91 -13.40
C ASN A 168 -17.65 3.96 -14.43
N ILE A 169 -16.94 3.54 -15.47
CA ILE A 169 -16.20 4.43 -16.36
C ILE A 169 -16.68 4.25 -17.81
N THR A 170 -17.21 5.34 -18.38
CA THR A 170 -17.79 5.38 -19.73
C THR A 170 -17.22 6.54 -20.55
N THR A 171 -16.86 6.28 -21.80
CA THR A 171 -16.29 7.26 -22.76
C THR A 171 -15.16 8.11 -22.15
N SER A 172 -14.37 7.55 -21.22
CA SER A 172 -13.42 8.28 -20.39
C SER A 172 -12.02 7.73 -20.60
N MET A 173 -10.99 8.57 -20.66
CA MET A 173 -9.61 8.16 -20.97
C MET A 173 -8.59 9.02 -20.21
N ASN A 174 -7.36 8.52 -20.11
CA ASN A 174 -6.25 9.15 -19.40
C ASN A 174 -6.55 9.42 -17.92
N ASN A 175 -7.41 8.62 -17.29
CA ASN A 175 -7.59 8.65 -15.84
C ASN A 175 -6.61 7.68 -15.16
N ASN A 176 -6.06 8.09 -14.02
CA ASN A 176 -5.10 7.30 -13.24
C ASN A 176 -5.76 6.81 -11.95
N ILE A 177 -5.87 5.50 -11.78
CA ILE A 177 -6.57 4.85 -10.67
C ILE A 177 -5.62 3.85 -10.03
N TYR A 178 -4.93 4.23 -8.98
CA TYR A 178 -3.91 3.38 -8.37
C TYR A 178 -3.80 3.60 -6.87
N MET A 179 -3.29 2.58 -6.16
CA MET A 179 -3.18 2.55 -4.71
C MET A 179 -4.49 2.86 -3.97
N ASN A 180 -5.65 2.53 -4.54
CA ASN A 180 -6.91 2.58 -3.81
C ASN A 180 -7.14 1.25 -3.07
N ALA A 181 -7.91 1.28 -1.98
CA ALA A 181 -8.35 0.10 -1.26
C ALA A 181 -9.84 -0.14 -1.52
N ILE A 182 -10.16 -1.21 -2.26
CA ILE A 182 -11.51 -1.50 -2.74
C ILE A 182 -12.08 -2.69 -1.96
N TYR A 183 -13.03 -2.38 -1.08
CA TYR A 183 -13.75 -3.35 -0.25
C TYR A 183 -15.11 -3.64 -0.87
N THR A 184 -15.37 -4.91 -1.19
CA THR A 184 -16.63 -5.36 -1.78
C THR A 184 -17.12 -6.63 -1.09
N THR A 185 -18.44 -6.80 -1.01
CA THR A 185 -19.07 -8.06 -0.61
C THR A 185 -19.15 -9.07 -1.76
N ASN A 186 -18.73 -8.72 -2.98
CA ASN A 186 -18.72 -9.63 -4.12
C ASN A 186 -17.60 -10.66 -4.00
N THR A 187 -17.91 -11.93 -3.85
CA THR A 187 -16.90 -12.97 -3.57
C THR A 187 -16.49 -13.83 -4.76
N SER A 188 -17.02 -13.69 -5.98
CA SER A 188 -16.50 -14.56 -7.07
C SER A 188 -16.85 -14.18 -8.51
N THR A 189 -17.98 -13.55 -8.80
CA THR A 189 -18.48 -13.47 -10.19
C THR A 189 -18.29 -12.13 -10.89
N ASN A 190 -18.21 -11.01 -10.17
CA ASN A 190 -18.07 -9.70 -10.82
C ASN A 190 -16.80 -8.96 -10.38
N ALA A 191 -16.16 -8.30 -11.34
CA ALA A 191 -15.16 -7.29 -11.04
C ALA A 191 -15.80 -6.16 -10.23
N ALA A 192 -15.09 -5.66 -9.24
CA ALA A 192 -15.55 -4.53 -8.43
C ALA A 192 -15.52 -3.19 -9.21
N ALA A 193 -15.09 -3.20 -10.47
CA ALA A 193 -15.07 -2.05 -11.35
C ALA A 193 -15.55 -2.44 -12.75
N ASN A 194 -16.24 -1.52 -13.41
CA ASN A 194 -16.66 -1.60 -14.80
C ASN A 194 -16.09 -0.41 -15.58
N CYS A 195 -15.40 -0.70 -16.67
CA CYS A 195 -14.80 0.30 -17.53
C CYS A 195 -15.00 -0.13 -18.97
N VAL A 196 -15.93 0.49 -19.68
CA VAL A 196 -16.15 0.26 -21.12
C VAL A 196 -15.31 1.20 -21.99
N SER A 197 -14.27 1.82 -21.40
CA SER A 197 -13.39 2.78 -22.05
C SER A 197 -11.94 2.29 -22.09
N THR A 198 -11.17 2.73 -23.08
CA THR A 198 -9.74 2.44 -23.22
C THR A 198 -8.88 3.61 -22.72
N GLY A 199 -7.60 3.35 -22.42
CA GLY A 199 -6.63 4.40 -22.07
C GLY A 199 -6.70 4.91 -20.64
N ASN A 200 -7.36 4.20 -19.72
CA ASN A 200 -7.27 4.48 -18.27
C ASN A 200 -6.22 3.55 -17.64
N SER A 201 -5.41 4.08 -16.73
CA SER A 201 -4.40 3.32 -16.00
C SER A 201 -4.94 2.85 -14.65
N TRP A 202 -4.80 1.55 -14.36
CA TRP A 202 -5.23 0.94 -13.08
C TRP A 202 -4.05 0.64 -12.15
N ASP A 203 -2.86 1.06 -12.54
CA ASP A 203 -1.63 1.03 -11.76
C ASP A 203 -0.70 2.17 -12.22
N ASN A 204 0.43 2.33 -11.56
CA ASN A 204 1.47 3.31 -11.95
C ASN A 204 2.74 2.62 -12.48
N GLY A 205 2.62 1.39 -12.99
CA GLY A 205 3.76 0.55 -13.40
C GLY A 205 4.55 -0.10 -12.26
N THR A 206 4.32 0.30 -11.01
CA THR A 206 4.92 -0.34 -9.82
C THR A 206 3.87 -0.90 -8.88
N HIS A 207 2.77 -0.17 -8.66
CA HIS A 207 1.71 -0.46 -7.72
C HIS A 207 0.34 -0.21 -8.34
N GLY A 208 -0.58 -1.16 -8.16
CA GLY A 208 -1.98 -1.07 -8.55
C GLY A 208 -2.89 -0.78 -7.37
N ASN A 209 -4.10 -1.32 -7.40
CA ASN A 209 -5.11 -1.18 -6.36
C ASN A 209 -5.20 -2.46 -5.52
N PHE A 210 -5.67 -2.32 -4.27
CA PHE A 210 -6.06 -3.45 -3.45
C PHE A 210 -7.51 -3.83 -3.73
N TRP A 211 -7.75 -5.10 -4.04
CA TRP A 211 -9.08 -5.64 -4.30
C TRP A 211 -9.42 -6.71 -3.27
N SER A 212 -10.34 -6.42 -2.37
CA SER A 212 -10.72 -7.35 -1.28
C SER A 212 -11.24 -8.71 -1.77
N ASN A 213 -11.78 -8.79 -2.98
CA ASN A 213 -12.24 -10.03 -3.58
C ASN A 213 -11.20 -10.74 -4.46
N TYR A 214 -9.96 -10.26 -4.48
CA TYR A 214 -8.90 -10.80 -5.33
C TYR A 214 -8.71 -12.31 -5.13
N VAL A 215 -8.47 -12.75 -3.90
CA VAL A 215 -8.17 -14.14 -3.55
C VAL A 215 -9.30 -15.08 -3.98
N ALA A 216 -10.54 -14.62 -3.90
CA ALA A 216 -11.70 -15.41 -4.27
C ALA A 216 -11.90 -15.50 -5.80
N ARG A 217 -11.42 -14.50 -6.57
CA ARG A 217 -11.42 -14.53 -8.05
C ARG A 217 -10.24 -15.29 -8.65
N TYR A 218 -9.08 -15.25 -8.00
CA TYR A 218 -7.82 -15.80 -8.50
C TYR A 218 -7.22 -16.78 -7.49
N THR A 219 -7.88 -17.92 -7.29
CA THR A 219 -7.55 -18.89 -6.24
C THR A 219 -6.18 -19.55 -6.41
N THR A 220 -5.59 -19.47 -7.60
CA THR A 220 -4.26 -20.03 -7.93
C THR A 220 -3.17 -18.96 -8.05
N ALA A 221 -3.50 -17.69 -7.82
CA ALA A 221 -2.52 -16.61 -7.88
C ALA A 221 -1.51 -16.74 -6.74
N THR A 222 -0.26 -16.36 -7.03
CA THR A 222 0.81 -16.21 -6.05
C THR A 222 1.18 -14.73 -5.95
N ASN A 223 2.00 -14.35 -4.97
CA ASN A 223 2.43 -12.97 -4.80
C ASN A 223 3.87 -12.87 -4.30
N ASN A 224 4.43 -11.66 -4.42
CA ASN A 224 5.76 -11.32 -3.93
C ASN A 224 5.72 -10.47 -2.65
N GLY A 225 4.65 -10.57 -1.84
CA GLY A 225 4.41 -9.70 -0.68
C GLY A 225 3.84 -8.32 -1.00
N LEU A 226 4.13 -7.76 -2.18
CA LEU A 226 3.62 -6.45 -2.58
C LEU A 226 2.43 -6.54 -3.52
N CYS A 227 2.59 -7.27 -4.61
CA CYS A 227 1.60 -7.42 -5.66
C CYS A 227 1.35 -8.89 -5.97
N TRP A 228 0.12 -9.20 -6.39
CA TRP A 228 -0.22 -10.48 -6.97
C TRP A 228 0.36 -10.63 -8.37
N ASN A 229 0.63 -11.87 -8.77
CA ASN A 229 1.23 -12.20 -10.07
C ASN A 229 0.23 -12.24 -11.22
N MET A 230 -1.08 -12.35 -10.95
CA MET A 230 -2.13 -12.28 -11.96
C MET A 230 -2.76 -10.88 -11.98
N SER A 231 -2.98 -10.34 -13.17
CA SER A 231 -3.66 -9.05 -13.31
C SER A 231 -5.12 -9.14 -12.88
N TYR A 232 -5.63 -8.11 -12.20
CA TYR A 232 -7.05 -8.03 -11.87
C TYR A 232 -7.81 -7.48 -13.09
N VAL A 233 -8.57 -8.36 -13.74
CA VAL A 233 -9.42 -8.00 -14.88
C VAL A 233 -10.58 -7.10 -14.43
N ILE A 234 -10.70 -5.95 -15.08
CA ILE A 234 -11.79 -4.99 -14.95
C ILE A 234 -12.90 -5.37 -15.93
N ALA A 235 -14.18 -5.29 -15.51
CA ALA A 235 -15.29 -5.62 -16.40
C ALA A 235 -15.48 -4.56 -17.50
N GLY A 236 -16.10 -4.93 -18.62
CA GLY A 236 -16.45 -4.01 -19.71
C GLY A 236 -15.54 -4.11 -20.93
N ALA A 237 -14.54 -3.23 -21.02
CA ALA A 237 -13.62 -3.16 -22.15
C ALA A 237 -12.58 -4.28 -22.12
N ALA A 238 -12.34 -4.88 -23.29
CA ALA A 238 -11.20 -5.77 -23.49
C ALA A 238 -9.89 -5.02 -23.15
N SER A 239 -9.01 -5.66 -22.38
CA SER A 239 -7.70 -5.16 -21.93
C SER A 239 -7.68 -4.20 -20.73
N ALA A 240 -8.82 -3.79 -20.16
CA ALA A 240 -8.81 -3.04 -18.91
C ALA A 240 -8.41 -3.96 -17.75
N GLN A 241 -7.21 -3.75 -17.20
CA GLN A 241 -6.67 -4.56 -16.12
C GLN A 241 -5.78 -3.74 -15.21
N ASP A 242 -5.81 -4.08 -13.92
CA ASP A 242 -4.79 -3.71 -12.96
C ASP A 242 -3.67 -4.75 -13.03
N THR A 243 -2.49 -4.36 -13.52
CA THR A 243 -1.39 -5.30 -13.73
C THR A 243 -0.54 -5.51 -12.49
N ARG A 244 -0.75 -4.71 -11.43
CA ARG A 244 -0.03 -4.78 -10.17
C ARG A 244 -0.99 -4.78 -8.96
N PRO A 245 -1.95 -5.71 -8.88
CA PRO A 245 -2.93 -5.71 -7.79
C PRO A 245 -2.23 -5.90 -6.45
N LEU A 246 -2.50 -5.02 -5.49
CA LEU A 246 -1.84 -5.06 -4.19
C LEU A 246 -2.31 -6.25 -3.36
N VAL A 247 -1.38 -6.90 -2.66
CA VAL A 247 -1.68 -8.00 -1.72
C VAL A 247 -2.46 -7.49 -0.52
N ARG A 248 -2.19 -6.27 -0.10
CA ARG A 248 -2.74 -5.64 1.10
C ARG A 248 -3.25 -4.24 0.82
N SER A 249 -4.17 -3.82 1.68
CA SER A 249 -4.71 -2.47 1.63
C SER A 249 -3.62 -1.43 1.90
N PRO A 250 -3.49 -0.36 1.08
CA PRO A 250 -2.50 0.71 1.25
C PRO A 250 -2.65 1.52 2.55
N PHE A 251 -3.71 1.28 3.32
CA PHE A 251 -3.96 1.87 4.65
C PHE A 251 -3.53 0.98 5.81
N VAL A 252 -3.16 -0.28 5.57
CA VAL A 252 -2.55 -1.12 6.60
C VAL A 252 -1.07 -0.72 6.64
N ALA A 253 -0.60 -0.26 7.80
CA ALA A 253 0.81 0.05 7.97
C ALA A 253 1.62 -1.24 7.80
N ASN A 254 2.50 -1.27 6.80
CA ASN A 254 3.48 -2.33 6.68
C ASN A 254 4.39 -2.32 7.92
N ARG A 255 4.65 -3.49 8.51
CA ARG A 255 5.57 -3.66 9.63
C ARG A 255 6.90 -4.14 9.09
N ALA A 256 7.97 -3.47 9.50
CA ALA A 256 9.31 -3.81 9.01
C ALA A 256 9.64 -5.30 9.24
N PRO A 257 10.33 -5.95 8.29
CA PRO A 257 10.75 -7.33 8.45
C PRO A 257 11.74 -7.44 9.61
N ARG A 258 11.88 -8.64 10.15
CA ARG A 258 12.82 -8.96 11.22
C ARG A 258 13.79 -10.05 10.76
N LEU A 259 15.06 -9.88 11.12
CA LEU A 259 16.11 -10.87 10.92
C LEU A 259 16.49 -11.46 12.28
N THR A 260 16.41 -12.78 12.42
CA THR A 260 16.71 -13.51 13.65
C THR A 260 17.55 -14.75 13.37
N ALA A 261 18.07 -15.39 14.42
CA ALA A 261 18.90 -16.61 14.31
C ALA A 261 20.05 -16.48 13.28
N ALA A 262 20.66 -15.29 13.23
CA ALA A 262 21.81 -15.01 12.38
C ALA A 262 23.03 -15.84 12.83
N SER A 263 23.72 -16.47 11.88
CA SER A 263 24.94 -17.23 12.15
C SER A 263 25.91 -17.21 10.97
N GLY A 264 27.19 -17.42 11.28
CA GLY A 264 28.28 -17.60 10.33
C GLY A 264 29.18 -18.72 10.84
N THR A 265 29.21 -19.85 10.14
CA THR A 265 29.87 -21.08 10.60
C THR A 265 30.72 -21.72 9.51
N PRO A 266 31.89 -22.29 9.83
CA PRO A 266 32.51 -22.29 11.16
C PRO A 266 33.02 -20.89 11.58
N GLY A 267 33.19 -20.65 12.88
CA GLY A 267 33.72 -19.36 13.37
C GLY A 267 35.22 -19.19 13.09
N THR A 268 35.92 -20.28 12.80
CA THR A 268 37.33 -20.30 12.43
C THR A 268 37.58 -21.30 11.30
N GLY A 269 38.59 -21.04 10.48
CA GLY A 269 38.98 -21.94 9.40
C GLY A 269 40.25 -21.47 8.71
N ASN A 270 40.49 -21.99 7.52
CA ASN A 270 41.54 -21.52 6.62
C ASN A 270 40.93 -21.03 5.29
N GLN A 271 41.76 -20.50 4.39
CA GLN A 271 41.29 -19.97 3.10
C GLN A 271 40.56 -20.98 2.19
N ASN A 272 40.66 -22.29 2.49
CA ASN A 272 39.95 -23.36 1.78
C ASN A 272 38.72 -23.87 2.55
N THR A 273 38.40 -23.28 3.70
CA THR A 273 37.22 -23.62 4.51
C THR A 273 36.00 -22.91 3.93
N LEU A 274 34.94 -23.66 3.64
CA LEU A 274 33.68 -23.09 3.20
C LEU A 274 32.91 -22.53 4.40
N PHE A 275 32.65 -21.23 4.40
CA PHE A 275 31.86 -20.57 5.43
C PHE A 275 30.42 -20.43 4.98
N THR A 276 29.49 -20.78 5.87
CA THR A 276 28.05 -20.70 5.63
C THR A 276 27.44 -19.65 6.55
N PHE A 277 26.70 -18.72 5.95
CA PHE A 277 25.95 -17.67 6.62
C PHE A 277 24.46 -18.00 6.54
N LEU A 278 23.78 -18.02 7.68
CA LEU A 278 22.36 -18.33 7.79
C LEU A 278 21.63 -17.20 8.52
N VAL A 279 20.41 -16.89 8.10
CA VAL A 279 19.52 -15.99 8.83
C VAL A 279 18.06 -16.39 8.63
N THR A 280 17.22 -16.15 9.63
CA THR A 280 15.76 -16.32 9.53
C THR A 280 15.10 -14.96 9.30
N PHE A 281 14.44 -14.83 8.16
CA PHE A 281 13.60 -13.68 7.81
C PHE A 281 12.18 -13.93 8.31
N THR A 282 11.61 -12.98 9.05
CA THR A 282 10.22 -13.02 9.48
C THR A 282 9.55 -11.69 9.16
N ASP A 283 8.41 -11.73 8.50
CA ASP A 283 7.59 -10.56 8.23
C ASP A 283 6.19 -10.72 8.83
N ALA A 284 5.79 -9.81 9.70
CA ALA A 284 4.55 -9.96 10.45
C ALA A 284 3.28 -9.82 9.58
N ASP A 285 3.41 -9.17 8.43
CA ASP A 285 2.36 -9.01 7.42
C ASP A 285 2.41 -10.11 6.36
N ASN A 286 3.31 -11.09 6.53
CA ASN A 286 3.54 -12.22 5.64
C ASN A 286 4.03 -11.80 4.24
N ASP A 287 4.73 -10.66 4.15
CA ASP A 287 5.31 -10.21 2.90
C ASP A 287 6.54 -11.04 2.53
N ALA A 288 6.64 -11.40 1.25
CA ALA A 288 7.86 -12.00 0.73
C ALA A 288 8.99 -10.96 0.69
N PRO A 289 10.25 -11.36 0.95
CA PRO A 289 11.37 -10.47 0.77
C PRO A 289 11.59 -10.17 -0.72
N THR A 290 11.79 -8.89 -1.04
CA THR A 290 12.29 -8.47 -2.35
C THR A 290 13.81 -8.59 -2.45
N SER A 291 14.52 -8.50 -1.32
CA SER A 291 15.95 -8.78 -1.23
C SER A 291 16.35 -9.27 0.17
N ILE A 292 17.30 -10.21 0.22
CA ILE A 292 18.00 -10.63 1.44
C ILE A 292 19.46 -10.87 1.08
N SER A 293 20.36 -10.24 1.83
CA SER A 293 21.79 -10.31 1.58
C SER A 293 22.59 -10.40 2.88
N VAL A 294 23.75 -11.04 2.82
CA VAL A 294 24.80 -10.91 3.83
C VAL A 294 25.83 -9.90 3.34
N ILE A 295 26.35 -9.09 4.25
CA ILE A 295 27.42 -8.11 3.98
C ILE A 295 28.63 -8.56 4.78
N VAL A 296 29.70 -9.00 4.11
CA VAL A 296 30.97 -9.44 4.73
C VAL A 296 32.05 -8.41 4.40
N ASP A 297 32.59 -7.74 5.43
CA ASP A 297 33.56 -6.63 5.31
C ASP A 297 33.17 -5.55 4.29
N GLY A 298 31.86 -5.27 4.21
CA GLY A 298 31.29 -4.29 3.27
C GLY A 298 30.89 -4.86 1.90
N ALA A 299 31.31 -6.07 1.53
CA ALA A 299 30.89 -6.72 0.30
C ALA A 299 29.52 -7.38 0.46
N THR A 300 28.55 -7.01 -0.38
CA THR A 300 27.16 -7.52 -0.32
C THR A 300 27.01 -8.77 -1.20
N GLN A 301 26.47 -9.84 -0.62
CA GLN A 301 26.22 -11.12 -1.28
C GLN A 301 24.74 -11.51 -1.13
N PRO A 302 24.00 -11.75 -2.23
CA PRO A 302 22.61 -12.17 -2.15
C PRO A 302 22.50 -13.57 -1.53
N MET A 303 21.47 -13.78 -0.71
CA MET A 303 21.21 -15.06 -0.07
C MET A 303 20.13 -15.84 -0.82
N THR A 304 20.22 -17.17 -0.73
CA THR A 304 19.25 -18.09 -1.34
C THR A 304 18.32 -18.64 -0.28
N LYS A 305 17.03 -18.79 -0.62
CA LYS A 305 16.03 -19.39 0.26
C LYS A 305 16.35 -20.86 0.50
N VAL A 306 16.32 -21.32 1.75
CA VAL A 306 16.63 -22.71 2.09
C VAL A 306 15.50 -23.66 1.68
N THR A 307 14.26 -23.32 2.04
CA THR A 307 13.06 -24.08 1.66
C THR A 307 12.29 -23.30 0.60
N THR A 308 12.45 -23.67 -0.67
CA THR A 308 11.88 -22.92 -1.80
C THR A 308 10.36 -22.95 -1.87
N SER A 309 9.74 -24.00 -1.31
CA SER A 309 8.28 -24.17 -1.26
C SER A 309 7.61 -23.42 -0.11
N ASP A 310 8.37 -22.94 0.87
CA ASP A 310 7.82 -22.14 1.95
C ASP A 310 7.33 -20.81 1.39
N VAL A 311 6.09 -20.42 1.66
CA VAL A 311 5.51 -19.13 1.25
C VAL A 311 4.89 -18.39 2.44
N THR A 312 5.19 -18.86 3.65
CA THR A 312 4.74 -18.25 4.91
C THR A 312 5.94 -17.54 5.52
N TYR A 313 5.88 -16.22 5.61
CA TYR A 313 6.94 -15.37 6.14
C TYR A 313 6.65 -14.87 7.55
N ASN A 314 5.40 -14.96 8.03
CA ASN A 314 5.03 -14.54 9.38
C ASN A 314 5.44 -15.50 10.50
N ASN A 315 5.81 -16.74 10.16
CA ASN A 315 6.37 -17.75 11.08
C ASN A 315 7.89 -17.94 10.93
N GLY A 316 8.51 -17.24 9.97
CA GLY A 316 9.95 -17.24 9.75
C GLY A 316 10.40 -18.21 8.66
N CYS A 317 11.24 -17.72 7.76
CA CYS A 317 11.82 -18.47 6.66
C CYS A 317 13.35 -18.29 6.59
N GLN A 318 14.08 -19.38 6.37
CA GLN A 318 15.54 -19.38 6.38
C GLN A 318 16.16 -19.06 5.01
N TYR A 319 17.22 -18.26 5.05
CA TYR A 319 18.06 -17.89 3.91
C TYR A 319 19.52 -18.21 4.19
N ARG A 320 20.25 -18.64 3.16
CA ARG A 320 21.65 -19.10 3.22
C ARG A 320 22.52 -18.47 2.13
N TYR A 321 23.73 -18.10 2.49
CA TYR A 321 24.85 -17.87 1.57
C TYR A 321 26.05 -18.71 2.01
N ALA A 322 26.84 -19.22 1.08
CA ALA A 322 28.08 -19.93 1.38
C ALA A 322 29.20 -19.44 0.47
N GLY A 323 30.39 -19.24 1.03
CA GLY A 323 31.54 -18.71 0.30
C GLY A 323 32.86 -18.94 1.02
N TYR A 324 33.96 -18.77 0.29
CA TYR A 324 35.31 -18.77 0.83
C TYR A 324 35.74 -17.35 1.18
N LEU A 325 36.57 -17.22 2.21
CA LEU A 325 37.10 -15.95 2.68
C LEU A 325 38.63 -15.95 2.58
N GLN A 326 39.22 -14.79 2.32
CA GLN A 326 40.68 -14.63 2.33
C GLN A 326 41.22 -14.72 3.76
N PRO A 327 42.51 -14.99 3.97
CA PRO A 327 43.09 -14.95 5.32
C PRO A 327 42.88 -13.59 5.99
N GLY A 328 42.39 -13.59 7.24
CA GLY A 328 42.04 -12.37 7.97
C GLY A 328 40.95 -12.59 9.02
N ASN A 329 40.56 -11.49 9.67
CA ASN A 329 39.41 -11.45 10.58
C ASN A 329 38.25 -10.74 9.86
N HIS A 330 37.13 -11.43 9.71
CA HIS A 330 35.98 -10.95 8.94
C HIS A 330 34.80 -10.64 9.84
N THR A 331 34.14 -9.51 9.62
CA THR A 331 32.87 -9.18 10.25
C THR A 331 31.74 -9.28 9.24
N TYR A 332 30.54 -9.60 9.71
CA TYR A 332 29.39 -9.75 8.83
C TYR A 332 28.11 -9.21 9.44
N LYS A 333 27.17 -8.77 8.61
CA LYS A 333 25.81 -8.40 9.00
C LYS A 333 24.83 -8.81 7.91
N PHE A 334 23.55 -8.86 8.22
CA PHE A 334 22.50 -9.21 7.27
C PHE A 334 21.60 -8.01 7.01
N THR A 335 21.10 -7.91 5.78
CA THR A 335 20.13 -6.88 5.38
C THR A 335 19.01 -7.52 4.57
N CYS A 336 17.79 -7.03 4.74
CA CYS A 336 16.63 -7.46 3.98
C CYS A 336 15.68 -6.31 3.65
N SER A 337 14.86 -6.50 2.62
CA SER A 337 13.78 -5.61 2.22
C SER A 337 12.55 -6.42 1.85
N ASP A 338 11.37 -5.97 2.28
CA ASP A 338 10.07 -6.43 1.74
C ASP A 338 9.62 -5.56 0.54
N GLY A 339 10.46 -4.60 0.13
CA GLY A 339 10.24 -3.64 -0.95
C GLY A 339 9.56 -2.33 -0.51
N LEU A 340 9.11 -2.23 0.74
CA LEU A 340 8.63 -1.00 1.38
C LEU A 340 9.53 -0.58 2.55
N LEU A 341 9.99 -1.53 3.36
CA LEU A 341 10.79 -1.33 4.56
C LEU A 341 12.02 -2.24 4.52
N VAL A 342 13.10 -1.75 5.12
CA VAL A 342 14.40 -2.41 5.18
C VAL A 342 14.75 -2.67 6.64
N ASN A 343 15.36 -3.83 6.91
CA ASN A 343 15.97 -4.13 8.21
C ASN A 343 17.42 -4.57 7.99
N THR A 344 18.31 -4.16 8.90
CA THR A 344 19.71 -4.58 8.91
C THR A 344 20.10 -4.94 10.33
N THR A 345 20.75 -6.08 10.52
CA THR A 345 21.24 -6.51 11.82
C THR A 345 22.43 -5.69 12.28
N THR A 346 22.77 -5.80 13.56
CA THR A 346 24.12 -5.45 14.03
C THR A 346 25.18 -6.33 13.35
N SER A 347 26.45 -5.92 13.44
CA SER A 347 27.57 -6.75 12.99
C SER A 347 27.83 -7.92 13.95
N TYR A 348 28.24 -9.04 13.36
CA TYR A 348 28.66 -10.29 13.99
C TYR A 348 30.11 -10.59 13.60
N GLY A 349 30.72 -11.56 14.30
CA GLY A 349 32.08 -12.01 14.08
C GLY A 349 33.00 -11.77 15.29
N PRO A 350 34.33 -11.91 15.11
CA PRO A 350 34.99 -12.21 13.84
C PRO A 350 34.83 -13.68 13.40
N ILE A 351 34.76 -13.91 12.09
CA ILE A 351 35.17 -15.19 11.49
C ILE A 351 36.68 -15.10 11.25
N VAL A 352 37.44 -16.04 11.81
CA VAL A 352 38.92 -16.02 11.74
C VAL A 352 39.40 -17.00 10.68
N VAL A 353 40.11 -16.49 9.68
CA VAL A 353 40.59 -17.27 8.53
C VAL A 353 42.11 -17.28 8.55
N SER A 354 42.68 -18.46 8.78
CA SER A 354 44.12 -18.68 8.76
C SER A 354 44.65 -18.89 7.34
N LYS A 355 45.86 -18.37 7.09
CA LYS A 355 46.61 -18.70 5.87
C LYS A 355 47.19 -20.10 6.03
N THR A 356 46.91 -20.99 5.08
CA THR A 356 47.56 -22.31 4.99
C THR A 356 48.36 -22.40 3.72
N ASN A 357 49.59 -22.92 3.82
CA ASN A 357 50.40 -23.28 2.67
C ASN A 357 50.44 -24.81 2.56
N ALA A 358 49.54 -25.38 1.77
CA ALA A 358 49.48 -26.83 1.54
C ALA A 358 50.73 -27.37 0.81
N ASN A 359 51.54 -26.48 0.21
CA ASN A 359 52.76 -26.80 -0.53
C ASN A 359 53.99 -26.14 0.12
N ALA A 360 54.08 -26.13 1.44
CA ALA A 360 55.28 -25.63 2.11
C ALA A 360 56.51 -26.45 1.68
N PRO A 361 57.59 -25.81 1.17
CA PRO A 361 58.83 -26.52 0.86
C PRO A 361 59.34 -27.25 2.10
N ARG A 362 59.62 -28.55 1.97
CA ARG A 362 60.19 -29.36 3.06
C ARG A 362 61.64 -29.66 2.71
N LEU A 363 62.58 -29.21 3.55
CA LEU A 363 63.97 -29.65 3.43
C LEU A 363 64.05 -31.10 3.94
N THR A 364 64.35 -32.05 3.06
CA THR A 364 64.41 -33.48 3.40
C THR A 364 65.83 -34.05 3.44
N SER A 365 66.83 -33.28 2.99
CA SER A 365 68.20 -33.76 2.82
C SER A 365 69.22 -32.66 3.14
N VAL A 366 69.18 -32.12 4.35
CA VAL A 366 70.21 -31.16 4.79
C VAL A 366 71.45 -31.95 5.17
N THR A 367 72.48 -31.90 4.33
CA THR A 367 73.79 -32.49 4.59
C THR A 367 74.86 -31.40 4.48
N PHE A 368 75.76 -31.32 5.45
CA PHE A 368 76.91 -30.43 5.42
C PHE A 368 78.18 -31.28 5.30
N THR A 369 79.10 -30.87 4.41
CA THR A 369 80.41 -31.53 4.27
C THR A 369 81.52 -30.47 4.14
N PRO A 370 82.52 -30.45 5.02
CA PRO A 370 82.66 -31.29 6.23
C PRO A 370 81.60 -30.96 7.29
N ALA A 371 81.24 -31.95 8.11
CA ALA A 371 80.20 -31.80 9.14
C ALA A 371 80.65 -30.94 10.35
N THR A 372 81.94 -30.60 10.41
CA THR A 372 82.56 -29.71 11.40
C THR A 372 83.59 -28.81 10.70
N GLY A 373 83.68 -27.56 11.11
CA GLY A 373 84.81 -26.68 10.77
C GLY A 373 85.90 -26.83 11.82
N ASP A 374 87.16 -26.88 11.39
CA ASP A 374 88.30 -26.79 12.31
C ASP A 374 88.47 -25.33 12.76
N GLU A 375 88.63 -25.12 14.06
CA GLU A 375 89.11 -23.85 14.59
C GLU A 375 90.64 -23.81 14.48
N THR A 376 91.17 -22.83 13.74
CA THR A 376 92.58 -22.43 13.76
C THR A 376 92.72 -20.95 14.03
#